data_AF-A0A4Q3SFX5-F1
#
_entry.id   AF-A0A4Q3SFX5-F1
#
_cell.length_a   1.000
_cell.length_b   1.000
_cell.length_c   1.000
_cell.angle_alpha   90.00
_cell.angle_beta   90.00
_cell.angle_gamma   90.00
#
_symmetry.space_group_name_H-M   'P 1'
#
loop_
_entity.id
_entity.type
_entity.pdbx_description
1 polymer ?
#
loop_
_entity_poly.entity_id
_entity_poly.type
_entity_poly.pdbx_seq_one_letter_code
_entity_poly.pdbx_strand_id
1 'polypeptide(L)'
;MKTYKNLLLLCILASFNSVIFAQTRLKPIADGYIYLSGGKMNSNFGTSDTLITRYTRKPETTAQTFIRFDLKGQPGNLKTVTFNISGKSSRNKLVDVFSAFGEWTDNSLKGGESSKPSRAVYIGTFELTSTDEYHTIDITPYINSIRSSGKQDLTLVLAEREVQEDADASFYHAKENNSGKAPFLSVETGNAVFVKPANRTYYVDAQKGNDKADGRSPGTAWKTLKKVESVFLQQGDRVLFKRGGIFKGSLFVKVIPSSSGITKIGTYGKGERPRFDAEGKESFCLMIFNTPFIEVGGL
;
A
#
# COMPACT_ATOMS: atom_id res chain seq x y z
N MET A 1 68.94 -12.09 -42.31
CA MET A 1 68.62 -12.10 -40.87
C MET A 1 67.31 -11.38 -40.67
N LYS A 2 66.28 -12.09 -40.18
CA LYS A 2 64.89 -11.62 -40.02
C LYS A 2 64.76 -10.81 -38.72
N THR A 3 64.17 -9.61 -38.79
CA THR A 3 63.86 -8.78 -37.62
C THR A 3 62.36 -8.90 -37.32
N TYR A 4 62.01 -9.37 -36.12
CA TYR A 4 60.64 -9.58 -35.67
C TYR A 4 59.94 -8.24 -35.38
N LYS A 5 58.78 -8.02 -36.01
CA LYS A 5 57.82 -6.97 -35.62
C LYS A 5 57.03 -7.47 -34.41
N ASN A 6 57.24 -6.87 -33.25
CA ASN A 6 56.39 -7.10 -32.08
C ASN A 6 55.07 -6.32 -32.26
N LEU A 7 53.98 -7.07 -32.39
CA LEU A 7 52.61 -6.57 -32.43
C LEU A 7 52.13 -6.39 -30.98
N LEU A 8 51.95 -5.15 -30.54
CA LEU A 8 51.40 -4.84 -29.22
C LEU A 8 49.87 -5.07 -29.28
N LEU A 9 49.40 -6.15 -28.64
CA LEU A 9 47.97 -6.45 -28.50
C LEU A 9 47.39 -5.56 -27.40
N LEU A 10 46.61 -4.55 -27.78
CA LEU A 10 45.91 -3.67 -26.84
C LEU A 10 44.65 -4.41 -26.32
N CYS A 11 44.75 -5.07 -25.16
CA CYS A 11 43.60 -5.63 -24.46
C CYS A 11 42.74 -4.48 -23.91
N ILE A 12 41.61 -4.18 -24.56
CA ILE A 12 40.56 -3.33 -24.01
C ILE A 12 39.85 -4.12 -22.90
N LEU A 13 40.24 -3.87 -21.65
CA LEU A 13 39.46 -4.29 -20.49
C LEU A 13 38.19 -3.43 -20.45
N ALA A 14 37.10 -3.94 -21.02
CA ALA A 14 35.77 -3.43 -20.73
C ALA A 14 35.41 -3.83 -19.29
N SER A 15 35.60 -2.92 -18.34
CA SER A 15 35.04 -3.06 -17.00
C SER A 15 33.52 -2.98 -17.09
N PHE A 16 32.85 -4.14 -17.04
CA PHE A 16 31.44 -4.17 -16.67
C PHE A 16 31.35 -3.75 -15.21
N ASN A 17 31.15 -2.45 -14.96
CA ASN A 17 30.65 -1.97 -13.67
C ASN A 17 29.22 -2.47 -13.51
N SER A 18 29.08 -3.70 -13.02
CA SER A 18 27.82 -4.19 -12.48
C SER A 18 27.53 -3.35 -11.25
N VAL A 19 26.69 -2.32 -11.40
CA VAL A 19 26.15 -1.58 -10.25
C VAL A 19 25.30 -2.59 -9.46
N ILE A 20 25.87 -3.12 -8.38
CA ILE A 20 25.13 -3.93 -7.42
C ILE A 20 24.15 -2.98 -6.74
N PHE A 21 22.86 -3.07 -7.07
CA PHE A 21 21.84 -2.36 -6.33
C PHE A 21 21.71 -3.02 -4.96
N ALA A 22 22.11 -2.31 -3.90
CA ALA A 22 21.99 -2.80 -2.54
C ALA A 22 20.52 -2.79 -2.10
N GLN A 23 19.95 -3.97 -1.87
CA GLN A 23 18.67 -4.13 -1.20
C GLN A 23 18.89 -3.97 0.30
N THR A 24 18.30 -2.94 0.90
CA THR A 24 18.43 -2.66 2.34
C THR A 24 17.13 -2.98 3.05
N ARG A 25 17.23 -3.58 4.24
CA ARG A 25 16.09 -3.78 5.14
C ARG A 25 16.04 -2.64 6.15
N LEU A 26 15.00 -1.82 6.10
CA LEU A 26 14.72 -0.83 7.14
C LEU A 26 13.84 -1.47 8.21
N LYS A 27 14.32 -1.44 9.45
CA LYS A 27 13.56 -1.88 10.61
C LYS A 27 12.60 -0.77 11.08
N PRO A 28 11.48 -1.11 11.71
CA PRO A 28 10.62 -0.14 12.38
C PRO A 28 11.39 0.59 13.48
N ILE A 29 11.09 1.88 13.65
CA ILE A 29 11.55 2.69 14.78
C ILE A 29 10.56 2.68 15.94
N ALA A 30 9.29 2.36 15.65
CA ALA A 30 8.25 2.12 16.64
C ALA A 30 7.24 1.11 16.08
N ASP A 31 6.67 0.27 16.92
CA ASP A 31 5.49 -0.52 16.61
C ASP A 31 4.61 -0.70 17.86
N GLY A 32 3.39 -1.19 17.66
CA GLY A 32 2.47 -1.43 18.77
C GLY A 32 1.05 -1.62 18.28
N TYR A 33 0.17 -2.01 19.18
CA TYR A 33 -1.26 -2.11 18.88
C TYR A 33 -2.09 -1.36 19.91
N ILE A 34 -3.31 -1.05 19.53
CA ILE A 34 -4.31 -0.39 20.37
C ILE A 34 -5.57 -1.23 20.40
N TYR A 35 -6.37 -1.05 21.46
CA TYR A 35 -7.80 -1.33 21.43
C TYR A 35 -8.55 -0.03 21.19
N LEU A 36 -9.54 -0.03 20.28
CA LEU A 36 -10.26 1.18 19.91
C LEU A 36 -11.20 1.70 21.01
N SER A 37 -11.61 0.83 21.93
CA SER A 37 -12.45 1.18 23.08
C SER A 37 -12.28 0.15 24.21
N GLY A 38 -13.12 0.22 25.24
CA GLY A 38 -13.07 -0.68 26.39
C GLY A 38 -11.90 -0.42 27.36
N GLY A 39 -11.79 -1.28 28.39
CA GLY A 39 -10.83 -1.08 29.49
C GLY A 39 -9.35 -1.11 29.10
N LYS A 40 -9.01 -1.66 27.94
CA LYS A 40 -7.63 -1.71 27.40
C LYS A 40 -7.29 -0.53 26.48
N MET A 41 -8.24 0.36 26.20
CA MET A 41 -8.04 1.49 25.30
C MET A 41 -6.90 2.43 25.75
N ASN A 42 -6.72 2.61 27.06
CA ASN A 42 -5.69 3.50 27.61
C ASN A 42 -4.38 2.79 27.95
N SER A 43 -4.30 1.48 27.70
CA SER A 43 -3.09 0.70 27.85
C SER A 43 -2.16 0.92 26.66
N ASN A 44 -0.86 0.90 26.94
CA ASN A 44 0.17 0.95 25.92
C ASN A 44 0.75 -0.47 25.71
N PHE A 45 0.96 -0.84 24.45
CA PHE A 45 1.46 -2.16 24.07
C PHE A 45 2.67 -2.08 23.11
N GLY A 46 3.35 -0.93 23.03
CA GLY A 46 4.42 -0.71 22.05
C GLY A 46 5.76 -1.35 22.40
N THR A 47 5.86 -2.01 23.55
CA THR A 47 7.05 -2.80 23.95
C THR A 47 6.77 -4.30 24.01
N SER A 48 5.63 -4.74 23.47
CA SER A 48 5.25 -6.15 23.41
C SER A 48 6.01 -6.85 22.28
N ASP A 49 6.42 -8.10 22.46
CA ASP A 49 7.07 -8.90 21.39
C ASP A 49 6.11 -9.40 20.30
N THR A 50 4.85 -8.99 20.39
CA THR A 50 3.72 -9.48 19.58
C THR A 50 2.80 -8.31 19.26
N LEU A 51 2.39 -8.22 18.00
CA LEU A 51 1.37 -7.27 17.53
C LEU A 51 0.08 -8.02 17.25
N ILE A 52 -1.06 -7.34 17.36
CA ILE A 52 -2.37 -7.93 17.05
C ILE A 52 -3.24 -7.04 16.18
N THR A 53 -4.05 -7.70 15.36
CA THR A 53 -5.27 -7.11 14.81
C THR A 53 -6.45 -7.92 15.28
N ARG A 54 -7.60 -7.27 15.39
CA ARG A 54 -8.85 -7.96 15.68
C ARG A 54 -10.01 -7.12 15.21
N TYR A 55 -10.86 -7.69 14.35
CA TYR A 55 -12.20 -7.15 14.13
C TYR A 55 -13.23 -7.88 15.01
N THR A 56 -14.12 -7.12 15.62
CA THR A 56 -15.32 -7.63 16.29
C THR A 56 -16.43 -6.59 16.26
N ARG A 57 -17.67 -7.06 16.24
CA ARG A 57 -18.89 -6.26 16.40
C ARG A 57 -19.03 -5.68 17.81
N LYS A 58 -18.23 -6.16 18.78
CA LYS A 58 -18.10 -5.57 20.12
C LYS A 58 -16.87 -4.65 20.15
N PRO A 59 -17.04 -3.34 19.94
CA PRO A 59 -15.91 -2.42 19.69
C PRO A 59 -14.85 -2.42 20.80
N GLU A 60 -15.22 -2.84 22.02
CA GLU A 60 -14.38 -2.95 23.23
C GLU A 60 -13.09 -3.76 23.02
N THR A 61 -13.09 -4.68 22.04
CA THR A 61 -11.95 -5.58 21.79
C THR A 61 -11.42 -5.49 20.36
N THR A 62 -11.93 -4.56 19.54
CA THR A 62 -11.37 -4.27 18.22
C THR A 62 -9.97 -3.70 18.37
N ALA A 63 -9.01 -4.31 17.69
CA ALA A 63 -7.60 -3.95 17.79
C ALA A 63 -6.98 -3.65 16.42
N GLN A 64 -6.08 -2.66 16.41
CA GLN A 64 -5.33 -2.24 15.23
C GLN A 64 -3.85 -2.15 15.59
N THR A 65 -3.00 -2.53 14.63
CA THR A 65 -1.54 -2.48 14.76
C THR A 65 -1.00 -1.27 14.01
N PHE A 66 0.00 -0.60 14.58
CA PHE A 66 0.70 0.55 14.02
C PHE A 66 2.19 0.22 13.93
N ILE A 67 2.82 0.57 12.81
CA ILE A 67 4.25 0.33 12.57
C ILE A 67 4.83 1.58 11.94
N ARG A 68 5.89 2.13 12.52
CA ARG A 68 6.54 3.37 12.08
C ARG A 68 7.95 3.12 11.59
N PHE A 69 8.32 3.74 10.48
CA PHE A 69 9.65 3.69 9.88
C PHE A 69 10.22 5.09 9.73
N ASP A 70 11.52 5.24 10.01
CA ASP A 70 12.29 6.40 9.62
C ASP A 70 12.74 6.25 8.16
N LEU A 71 12.42 7.24 7.33
CA LEU A 71 12.82 7.30 5.92
C LEU A 71 13.96 8.32 5.70
N LYS A 72 14.45 8.97 6.75
CA LYS A 72 15.58 9.88 6.68
C LYS A 72 16.84 9.14 6.24
N GLY A 73 17.67 9.81 5.46
CA GLY A 73 18.92 9.23 4.93
C GLY A 73 18.72 8.20 3.81
N GLN A 74 17.49 7.82 3.46
CA GLN A 74 17.26 7.00 2.28
C GLN A 74 17.56 7.79 1.00
N PRO A 75 18.11 7.16 -0.05
CA PRO A 75 18.42 7.84 -1.31
C PRO A 75 17.15 8.34 -2.00
N GLY A 76 17.24 9.40 -2.78
CA GLY A 76 16.05 10.02 -3.43
C GLY A 76 15.33 9.09 -4.41
N ASN A 77 16.07 8.23 -5.11
CA ASN A 77 15.53 7.37 -6.17
C ASN A 77 15.34 5.94 -5.67
N LEU A 78 14.12 5.63 -5.20
CA LEU A 78 13.76 4.25 -4.81
C LEU A 78 13.09 3.57 -6.00
N LYS A 79 13.68 2.44 -6.41
CA LYS A 79 13.17 1.60 -7.51
C LYS A 79 12.02 0.73 -7.02
N THR A 80 12.21 0.06 -5.90
CA THR A 80 11.17 -0.75 -5.24
C THR A 80 11.22 -0.53 -3.73
N VAL A 81 10.04 -0.42 -3.13
CA VAL A 81 9.86 -0.41 -1.68
C VAL A 81 8.68 -1.33 -1.36
N THR A 82 8.95 -2.40 -0.61
CA THR A 82 7.90 -3.30 -0.15
C THR A 82 7.83 -3.31 1.38
N PHE A 83 6.61 -3.29 1.91
CA PHE A 83 6.35 -3.57 3.32
C PHE A 83 6.20 -5.09 3.50
N ASN A 84 6.90 -5.64 4.48
CA ASN A 84 6.91 -7.07 4.78
C ASN A 84 6.57 -7.27 6.26
N ILE A 85 5.59 -8.13 6.54
CA ILE A 85 5.20 -8.51 7.90
C ILE A 85 4.87 -9.99 7.96
N SER A 86 5.35 -10.68 9.01
CA SER A 86 5.01 -12.08 9.26
C SER A 86 3.91 -12.18 10.30
N GLY A 87 2.92 -13.03 10.06
CA GLY A 87 1.85 -13.28 11.02
C GLY A 87 0.93 -14.41 10.60
N LYS A 88 -0.03 -14.72 11.48
CA LYS A 88 -1.04 -15.77 11.29
C LYS A 88 -2.35 -15.45 11.99
N SER A 89 -3.39 -16.18 11.61
CA SER A 89 -4.72 -16.15 12.20
C SER A 89 -5.31 -17.56 12.26
N SER A 90 -6.20 -17.84 13.21
CA SER A 90 -6.91 -19.14 13.28
C SER A 90 -7.86 -19.36 12.10
N ARG A 91 -8.25 -18.28 11.40
CA ARG A 91 -9.13 -18.28 10.24
C ARG A 91 -8.55 -17.41 9.13
N ASN A 92 -8.97 -17.67 7.90
CA ASN A 92 -8.64 -16.79 6.78
C ASN A 92 -9.25 -15.40 7.01
N LYS A 93 -8.42 -14.36 6.91
CA LYS A 93 -8.85 -12.98 7.16
C LYS A 93 -8.14 -12.00 6.24
N LEU A 94 -8.89 -11.05 5.71
CA LEU A 94 -8.30 -9.91 5.02
C LEU A 94 -7.85 -8.86 6.02
N VAL A 95 -6.63 -8.38 5.85
CA VAL A 95 -6.02 -7.33 6.65
C VAL A 95 -5.67 -6.17 5.73
N ASP A 96 -6.35 -5.06 5.94
CA ASP A 96 -6.13 -3.81 5.25
C ASP A 96 -4.96 -3.06 5.86
N VAL A 97 -4.11 -2.52 4.99
CA VAL A 97 -2.99 -1.66 5.34
C VAL A 97 -3.32 -0.25 4.89
N PHE A 98 -3.27 0.67 5.84
CA PHE A 98 -3.41 2.11 5.61
C PHE A 98 -2.10 2.80 5.95
N SER A 99 -1.84 3.97 5.37
CA SER A 99 -0.93 4.92 6.00
C SER A 99 -1.63 5.63 7.15
N ALA A 100 -0.86 6.33 7.98
CA ALA A 100 -1.42 7.24 8.98
C ALA A 100 -0.56 8.49 9.18
N PHE A 101 -1.20 9.52 9.71
CA PHE A 101 -0.57 10.77 10.10
C PHE A 101 -0.61 10.94 11.62
N GLY A 102 0.45 11.51 12.19
CA GLY A 102 0.59 11.75 13.61
C GLY A 102 1.91 11.22 14.14
N GLU A 103 2.49 11.95 15.07
CA GLU A 103 3.72 11.58 15.75
C GLU A 103 3.41 10.65 16.91
N TRP A 104 4.22 9.60 17.07
CA TRP A 104 4.08 8.64 18.16
C TRP A 104 5.37 7.84 18.37
N THR A 105 5.47 7.23 19.55
CA THR A 105 6.55 6.31 19.96
C THR A 105 5.94 5.08 20.62
N ASP A 106 6.77 4.05 20.83
CA ASP A 106 6.37 2.82 21.53
C ASP A 106 5.65 3.09 22.85
N ASN A 107 6.04 4.16 23.58
CA ASN A 107 5.51 4.48 24.90
C ASN A 107 4.30 5.43 24.87
N SER A 108 3.95 6.01 23.71
CA SER A 108 2.87 6.99 23.60
C SER A 108 1.58 6.42 23.01
N LEU A 109 1.66 5.34 22.23
CA LEU A 109 0.52 4.79 21.49
C LEU A 109 -0.57 4.25 22.42
N LYS A 110 -1.79 4.77 22.30
CA LYS A 110 -3.00 4.33 23.02
C LYS A 110 -4.23 4.49 22.12
N GLY A 111 -5.34 3.85 22.46
CA GLY A 111 -6.57 3.84 21.68
C GLY A 111 -7.35 5.15 21.60
N GLY A 112 -7.10 6.10 22.50
CA GLY A 112 -7.74 7.43 22.46
C GLY A 112 -7.42 8.22 21.19
N GLU A 113 -8.39 8.98 20.67
CA GLU A 113 -8.25 9.73 19.42
C GLU A 113 -7.04 10.68 19.39
N SER A 114 -6.71 11.31 20.52
CA SER A 114 -5.53 12.19 20.63
C SER A 114 -4.21 11.43 20.89
N SER A 115 -4.25 10.10 21.04
CA SER A 115 -3.13 9.26 21.45
C SER A 115 -2.76 8.21 20.39
N LYS A 116 -3.37 8.28 19.20
CA LYS A 116 -3.06 7.43 18.05
C LYS A 116 -2.92 8.24 16.76
N PRO A 117 -2.09 7.78 15.82
CA PRO A 117 -2.11 8.28 14.46
C PRO A 117 -3.49 8.12 13.80
N SER A 118 -3.88 9.09 13.00
CA SER A 118 -5.11 9.05 12.20
C SER A 118 -4.86 8.29 10.90
N ARG A 119 -5.62 7.21 10.65
CA ARG A 119 -5.56 6.47 9.38
C ARG A 119 -5.83 7.39 8.20
N ALA A 120 -5.06 7.20 7.14
CA ALA A 120 -5.06 7.98 5.92
C ALA A 120 -5.22 7.06 4.71
N VAL A 121 -4.33 7.12 3.72
CA VAL A 121 -4.48 6.45 2.43
C VAL A 121 -4.51 4.92 2.60
N TYR A 122 -5.49 4.25 1.99
CA TYR A 122 -5.45 2.79 1.85
C TYR A 122 -4.30 2.38 0.91
N ILE A 123 -3.44 1.49 1.39
CA ILE A 123 -2.22 1.06 0.71
C ILE A 123 -2.45 -0.27 -0.02
N GLY A 124 -3.14 -1.21 0.63
CA GLY A 124 -3.41 -2.52 0.08
C GLY A 124 -3.96 -3.47 1.14
N THR A 125 -4.08 -4.74 0.76
CA THR A 125 -4.58 -5.80 1.64
C THR A 125 -3.74 -7.05 1.43
N PHE A 126 -3.69 -7.89 2.45
CA PHE A 126 -3.23 -9.27 2.34
C PHE A 126 -4.19 -10.20 3.08
N GLU A 127 -4.12 -11.50 2.78
CA GLU A 127 -4.91 -12.52 3.46
C GLU A 127 -4.00 -13.27 4.45
N LEU A 128 -4.39 -13.26 5.72
CA LEU A 128 -3.79 -14.12 6.74
C LEU A 128 -4.42 -15.51 6.68
N THR A 129 -3.61 -16.53 6.97
CA THR A 129 -4.04 -17.91 7.15
C THR A 129 -3.51 -18.46 8.49
N SER A 130 -3.69 -19.75 8.76
CA SER A 130 -3.09 -20.43 9.92
C SER A 130 -1.57 -20.54 9.87
N THR A 131 -0.98 -20.32 8.70
CA THR A 131 0.47 -20.38 8.50
C THR A 131 1.11 -19.04 8.86
N ASP A 132 2.17 -19.09 9.67
CA ASP A 132 2.97 -17.91 9.98
C ASP A 132 4.03 -17.67 8.90
N GLU A 133 3.70 -16.76 8.00
CA GLU A 133 4.49 -16.41 6.82
C GLU A 133 4.54 -14.90 6.57
N TYR A 134 5.49 -14.47 5.75
CA TYR A 134 5.58 -13.08 5.33
C TYR A 134 4.55 -12.74 4.27
N HIS A 135 3.83 -11.65 4.51
CA HIS A 135 3.01 -10.97 3.53
C HIS A 135 3.72 -9.71 3.05
N THR A 136 3.74 -9.51 1.73
CA THR A 136 4.46 -8.42 1.08
C THR A 136 3.50 -7.51 0.33
N ILE A 137 3.56 -6.21 0.59
CA ILE A 137 2.82 -5.19 -0.16
C ILE A 137 3.80 -4.24 -0.83
N ASP A 138 3.63 -4.03 -2.12
CA ASP A 138 4.34 -2.98 -2.85
C ASP A 138 3.78 -1.61 -2.48
N ILE A 139 4.62 -0.81 -1.84
CA ILE A 139 4.31 0.55 -1.39
C ILE A 139 5.14 1.60 -2.14
N THR A 140 5.85 1.19 -3.20
CA THR A 140 6.78 2.04 -3.97
C THR A 140 6.14 3.34 -4.42
N PRO A 141 4.94 3.35 -5.06
CA PRO A 141 4.35 4.60 -5.55
C PRO A 141 3.99 5.55 -4.41
N TYR A 142 3.55 5.01 -3.27
CA TYR A 142 3.21 5.79 -2.09
C TYR A 142 4.46 6.43 -1.48
N ILE A 143 5.51 5.65 -1.26
CA ILE A 143 6.76 6.13 -0.65
C ILE A 143 7.43 7.19 -1.52
N ASN A 144 7.54 6.95 -2.83
CA ASN A 144 8.11 7.94 -3.74
C ASN A 144 7.31 9.26 -3.74
N SER A 145 5.99 9.18 -3.62
CA SER A 145 5.12 10.35 -3.57
C SER A 145 5.22 11.15 -2.27
N ILE A 146 5.23 10.49 -1.10
CA ILE A 146 5.31 11.24 0.17
C ILE A 146 6.70 11.85 0.36
N ARG A 147 7.76 11.18 -0.09
CA ARG A 147 9.13 11.68 0.02
C ARG A 147 9.38 12.88 -0.91
N SER A 148 8.77 12.93 -2.09
CA SER A 148 8.83 14.12 -2.94
C SER A 148 8.14 15.33 -2.32
N SER A 149 7.19 15.11 -1.40
CA SER A 149 6.58 16.16 -0.57
C SER A 149 7.36 16.49 0.72
N GLY A 150 8.56 15.91 0.89
CA GLY A 150 9.44 16.18 2.03
C GLY A 150 9.14 15.34 3.29
N LYS A 151 8.22 14.37 3.24
CA LYS A 151 7.99 13.47 4.37
C LYS A 151 9.21 12.58 4.61
N GLN A 152 9.61 12.49 5.88
CA GLN A 152 10.79 11.76 6.32
C GLN A 152 10.46 10.51 7.13
N ASP A 153 9.18 10.20 7.33
CA ASP A 153 8.73 9.03 8.06
C ASP A 153 7.50 8.40 7.39
N LEU A 154 7.21 7.18 7.83
CA LEU A 154 6.03 6.41 7.42
C LEU A 154 5.42 5.79 8.66
N THR A 155 4.11 5.97 8.86
CA THR A 155 3.32 5.10 9.73
C THR A 155 2.37 4.26 8.87
N LEU A 156 2.39 2.94 9.08
CA LEU A 156 1.42 1.99 8.53
C LEU A 156 0.50 1.51 9.64
N VAL A 157 -0.76 1.28 9.30
CA VAL A 157 -1.80 0.77 10.19
C VAL A 157 -2.40 -0.48 9.59
N LEU A 158 -2.39 -1.57 10.34
CA LEU A 158 -3.04 -2.83 9.98
C LEU A 158 -4.38 -2.91 10.70
N ALA A 159 -5.43 -3.15 9.93
CA ALA A 159 -6.78 -3.33 10.44
C ALA A 159 -7.43 -4.51 9.70
N GLU A 160 -8.01 -5.45 10.45
CA GLU A 160 -8.82 -6.50 9.84
C GLU A 160 -10.00 -5.88 9.11
N ARG A 161 -10.21 -6.31 7.86
CA ARG A 161 -11.36 -5.89 7.08
C ARG A 161 -12.63 -6.38 7.77
N GLU A 162 -13.62 -5.51 7.81
CA GLU A 162 -14.91 -5.83 8.41
C GLU A 162 -15.53 -7.06 7.72
N VAL A 163 -15.71 -8.12 8.48
CA VAL A 163 -16.39 -9.36 8.07
C VAL A 163 -17.57 -9.61 9.00
N GLN A 164 -18.59 -10.33 8.52
CA GLN A 164 -19.87 -10.48 9.24
C GLN A 164 -19.82 -11.31 10.53
N GLU A 165 -18.64 -11.85 10.89
CA GLU A 165 -18.47 -12.72 12.05
C GLU A 165 -17.36 -12.22 12.99
N ASP A 166 -17.63 -12.33 14.29
CA ASP A 166 -16.64 -12.04 15.32
C ASP A 166 -15.50 -13.07 15.27
N ALA A 167 -14.26 -12.57 15.27
CA ALA A 167 -13.09 -13.43 15.25
C ALA A 167 -12.10 -13.19 16.39
N ASP A 168 -11.29 -14.23 16.64
CA ASP A 168 -10.14 -14.17 17.54
C ASP A 168 -9.12 -13.16 17.04
N ALA A 169 -8.15 -12.78 17.85
CA ALA A 169 -7.07 -11.93 17.36
C ALA A 169 -6.23 -12.65 16.31
N SER A 170 -5.72 -11.89 15.34
CA SER A 170 -4.58 -12.30 14.52
C SER A 170 -3.30 -11.80 15.16
N PHE A 171 -2.20 -12.52 14.95
CA PHE A 171 -0.94 -12.27 15.63
C PHE A 171 0.19 -12.08 14.64
N TYR A 172 1.09 -11.14 14.94
CA TYR A 172 2.28 -10.84 14.17
C TYR A 172 3.47 -10.68 15.11
N HIS A 173 4.67 -10.77 14.56
CA HIS A 173 5.90 -10.50 15.30
C HIS A 173 6.12 -8.99 15.43
N ALA A 174 6.37 -8.49 16.63
CA ALA A 174 6.80 -7.11 16.84
C ALA A 174 8.32 -6.94 16.62
N LYS A 175 8.81 -5.71 16.66
CA LYS A 175 10.24 -5.39 16.54
C LYS A 175 11.07 -5.91 17.72
N GLU A 176 10.46 -6.08 18.90
CA GLU A 176 11.07 -6.72 20.08
C GLU A 176 11.23 -8.23 19.91
N ASN A 177 10.60 -8.82 18.87
CA ASN A 177 10.62 -10.25 18.68
C ASN A 177 11.97 -10.74 18.13
N ASN A 178 12.62 -11.66 18.85
CA ASN A 178 13.94 -12.18 18.51
C ASN A 178 13.93 -13.35 17.50
N SER A 179 12.79 -13.72 16.92
CA SER A 179 12.69 -14.83 15.94
C SER A 179 13.26 -14.50 14.55
N GLY A 180 13.65 -13.25 14.29
CA GLY A 180 14.04 -12.78 12.96
C GLY A 180 12.86 -12.54 12.00
N LYS A 181 11.62 -12.58 12.52
CA LYS A 181 10.37 -12.38 11.76
C LYS A 181 9.73 -10.98 11.92
N ALA A 182 10.42 -10.06 12.59
CA ALA A 182 9.95 -8.68 12.77
C ALA A 182 9.66 -7.99 11.42
N PRO A 183 8.68 -7.07 11.36
CA PRO A 183 8.34 -6.35 10.14
C PRO A 183 9.52 -5.52 9.63
N PHE A 184 9.57 -5.29 8.32
CA PHE A 184 10.59 -4.44 7.71
C PHE A 184 10.12 -3.85 6.38
N LEU A 185 10.74 -2.74 5.95
CA LEU A 185 10.70 -2.34 4.55
C LEU A 185 11.90 -2.94 3.81
N SER A 186 11.64 -3.56 2.67
CA SER A 186 12.69 -3.86 1.70
C SER A 186 12.80 -2.70 0.73
N VAL A 187 13.98 -2.09 0.65
CA VAL A 187 14.25 -0.94 -0.23
C VAL A 187 15.33 -1.29 -1.24
N GLU A 188 14.98 -1.16 -2.51
CA GLU A 188 15.92 -1.23 -3.64
C GLU A 188 16.07 0.17 -4.25
N THR A 189 17.30 0.60 -4.42
CA THR A 189 17.62 1.90 -5.04
C THR A 189 17.67 1.75 -6.55
N GLY A 190 17.38 2.83 -7.27
CA GLY A 190 17.44 2.83 -8.73
C GLY A 190 18.10 4.09 -9.28
N ASN A 191 18.51 4.02 -10.54
CA ASN A 191 19.07 5.16 -11.25
C ASN A 191 17.98 6.13 -11.79
N ALA A 192 16.71 5.72 -11.75
CA ALA A 192 15.59 6.50 -12.29
C ALA A 192 14.88 7.32 -11.21
N VAL A 193 14.65 8.61 -11.49
CA VAL A 193 13.76 9.44 -10.70
C VAL A 193 12.33 9.01 -10.98
N PHE A 194 11.59 8.60 -9.94
CA PHE A 194 10.17 8.31 -10.09
C PHE A 194 9.39 9.62 -10.26
N VAL A 195 9.12 9.99 -11.50
CA VAL A 195 8.17 11.06 -11.82
C VAL A 195 6.90 10.39 -12.33
N LYS A 196 5.84 10.37 -11.51
CA LYS A 196 4.51 10.04 -12.01
C LYS A 196 3.89 11.33 -12.59
N PRO A 197 3.62 11.41 -13.91
CA PRO A 197 2.84 12.48 -14.51
C PRO A 197 1.52 12.69 -13.79
N ALA A 198 1.21 13.95 -13.50
CA ALA A 198 -0.07 14.36 -12.94
C ALA A 198 -1.19 14.30 -13.99
N ASN A 199 -2.43 14.30 -13.51
CA ASN A 199 -3.63 14.44 -14.33
C ASN A 199 -3.83 13.34 -15.39
N ARG A 200 -3.40 12.11 -15.10
CA ARG A 200 -3.58 10.97 -16.00
C ARG A 200 -5.04 10.54 -16.04
N THR A 201 -5.52 10.13 -17.21
CA THR A 201 -6.85 9.55 -17.38
C THR A 201 -6.73 8.06 -17.68
N TYR A 202 -7.43 7.26 -16.89
CA TYR A 202 -7.51 5.82 -17.01
C TYR A 202 -8.93 5.41 -17.43
N TYR A 203 -9.03 4.43 -18.32
CA TYR A 203 -10.29 3.93 -18.86
C TYR A 203 -10.49 2.48 -18.44
N VAL A 204 -11.73 2.13 -18.10
CA VAL A 204 -12.10 0.77 -17.68
C VAL A 204 -13.33 0.30 -18.45
N ASP A 205 -13.22 -0.83 -19.14
CA ASP A 205 -14.25 -1.47 -19.95
C ASP A 205 -14.42 -2.94 -19.51
N ALA A 206 -15.50 -3.24 -18.78
CA ALA A 206 -15.76 -4.59 -18.29
C ALA A 206 -15.91 -5.64 -19.42
N GLN A 207 -16.30 -5.22 -20.63
CA GLN A 207 -16.58 -6.12 -21.75
C GLN A 207 -15.35 -6.33 -22.63
N LYS A 208 -14.71 -5.23 -23.05
CA LYS A 208 -13.63 -5.25 -24.06
C LYS A 208 -12.24 -4.89 -23.52
N GLY A 209 -12.13 -4.53 -22.25
CA GLY A 209 -10.85 -4.13 -21.65
C GLY A 209 -9.85 -5.28 -21.52
N ASN A 210 -8.60 -4.92 -21.22
CA ASN A 210 -7.49 -5.84 -20.96
C ASN A 210 -6.58 -5.31 -19.85
N ASP A 211 -6.44 -6.04 -18.75
CA ASP A 211 -5.63 -5.61 -17.59
C ASP A 211 -4.11 -5.62 -17.84
N LYS A 212 -3.67 -6.16 -18.99
CA LYS A 212 -2.29 -6.04 -19.48
C LYS A 212 -2.05 -4.75 -20.28
N ALA A 213 -3.11 -4.05 -20.68
CA ALA A 213 -3.00 -2.77 -21.40
C ALA A 213 -2.65 -1.62 -20.43
N ASP A 214 -2.26 -0.48 -21.00
CA ASP A 214 -1.83 0.67 -20.20
C ASP A 214 -2.98 1.47 -19.58
N GLY A 215 -4.22 1.24 -20.02
CA GLY A 215 -5.42 1.89 -19.50
C GLY A 215 -5.61 3.33 -19.96
N ARG A 216 -4.74 3.88 -20.84
CA ARG A 216 -4.66 5.34 -21.08
C ARG A 216 -5.55 5.85 -22.21
N SER A 217 -6.28 4.96 -22.87
CA SER A 217 -7.26 5.30 -23.90
C SER A 217 -8.48 4.37 -23.83
N PRO A 218 -9.63 4.75 -24.43
CA PRO A 218 -10.76 3.84 -24.56
C PRO A 218 -10.43 2.51 -25.25
N GLY A 219 -9.49 2.51 -26.20
CA GLY A 219 -9.06 1.31 -26.94
C GLY A 219 -8.06 0.44 -26.16
N THR A 220 -7.40 1.00 -25.14
CA THR A 220 -6.46 0.31 -24.26
C THR A 220 -6.97 0.21 -22.82
N ALA A 221 -8.29 0.30 -22.64
CA ALA A 221 -8.94 0.29 -21.33
C ALA A 221 -8.61 -0.98 -20.53
N TRP A 222 -8.51 -0.83 -19.21
CA TRP A 222 -8.46 -1.98 -18.30
C TRP A 222 -9.80 -2.70 -18.25
N LYS A 223 -9.81 -3.92 -17.74
CA LYS A 223 -11.02 -4.74 -17.65
C LYS A 223 -11.63 -4.76 -16.26
N THR A 224 -10.80 -4.87 -15.22
CA THR A 224 -11.27 -5.22 -13.87
C THR A 224 -11.06 -4.11 -12.83
N LEU A 225 -11.87 -4.15 -11.77
CA LEU A 225 -11.69 -3.31 -10.58
C LEU A 225 -10.35 -3.58 -9.89
N LYS A 226 -9.93 -4.85 -9.84
CA LYS A 226 -8.64 -5.26 -9.25
C LYS A 226 -7.46 -4.56 -9.91
N LYS A 227 -7.52 -4.33 -11.23
CA LYS A 227 -6.49 -3.57 -11.94
C LYS A 227 -6.48 -2.09 -11.57
N VAL A 228 -7.64 -1.49 -11.31
CA VAL A 228 -7.74 -0.11 -10.81
C VAL A 228 -7.14 -0.03 -9.40
N GLU A 229 -7.50 -0.95 -8.51
CA GLU A 229 -7.00 -1.01 -7.12
C GLU A 229 -5.48 -1.25 -7.04
N SER A 230 -4.87 -1.86 -8.06
CA SER A 230 -3.41 -2.07 -8.11
C SER A 230 -2.63 -0.79 -8.42
N VAL A 231 -3.30 0.33 -8.71
CA VAL A 231 -2.65 1.59 -9.09
C VAL A 231 -2.94 2.65 -8.02
N PHE A 232 -1.88 3.26 -7.51
CA PHE A 232 -1.99 4.50 -6.75
C PHE A 232 -2.25 5.65 -7.71
N LEU A 233 -3.41 6.28 -7.63
CA LEU A 233 -3.74 7.53 -8.27
C LEU A 233 -3.02 8.69 -7.57
N GLN A 234 -2.58 9.67 -8.36
CA GLN A 234 -2.15 10.96 -7.84
C GLN A 234 -3.35 11.88 -7.86
N GLN A 235 -3.42 12.82 -6.91
CA GLN A 235 -4.49 13.79 -6.91
C GLN A 235 -4.55 14.55 -8.25
N GLY A 236 -5.75 14.64 -8.85
CA GLY A 236 -5.95 15.16 -10.21
C GLY A 236 -6.10 14.09 -11.31
N ASP A 237 -5.72 12.83 -11.03
CA ASP A 237 -5.96 11.72 -11.96
C ASP A 237 -7.47 11.45 -12.15
N ARG A 238 -7.82 10.74 -13.22
CA ARG A 238 -9.19 10.36 -13.56
C ARG A 238 -9.28 8.87 -13.83
N VAL A 239 -10.33 8.22 -13.32
CA VAL A 239 -10.71 6.84 -13.69
C VAL A 239 -12.11 6.87 -14.25
N LEU A 240 -12.25 6.49 -15.52
CA LEU A 240 -13.50 6.53 -16.26
C LEU A 240 -13.97 5.11 -16.57
N PHE A 241 -15.16 4.77 -16.07
CA PHE A 241 -15.82 3.49 -16.28
C PHE A 241 -16.76 3.56 -17.48
N LYS A 242 -16.70 2.56 -18.36
CA LYS A 242 -17.52 2.55 -19.57
C LYS A 242 -18.99 2.34 -19.21
N ARG A 243 -19.85 3.19 -19.76
CA ARG A 243 -21.31 3.04 -19.70
C ARG A 243 -21.77 1.68 -20.24
N GLY A 244 -22.82 1.14 -19.62
CA GLY A 244 -23.34 -0.21 -19.87
C GLY A 244 -22.47 -1.35 -19.30
N GLY A 245 -21.34 -1.04 -18.65
CA GLY A 245 -20.49 -2.03 -18.00
C GLY A 245 -21.08 -2.54 -16.69
N ILE A 246 -20.86 -3.83 -16.39
CA ILE A 246 -21.11 -4.42 -15.07
C ILE A 246 -19.76 -4.78 -14.49
N PHE A 247 -19.37 -4.10 -13.42
CA PHE A 247 -18.10 -4.28 -12.74
C PHE A 247 -18.34 -5.07 -11.45
N LYS A 248 -17.89 -6.33 -11.46
CA LYS A 248 -18.05 -7.25 -10.33
C LYS A 248 -16.93 -7.08 -9.31
N GLY A 249 -17.28 -7.27 -8.04
CA GLY A 249 -16.42 -7.08 -6.88
C GLY A 249 -16.47 -5.64 -6.35
N SER A 250 -15.50 -5.33 -5.49
CA SER A 250 -15.41 -4.05 -4.81
C SER A 250 -14.12 -3.33 -5.17
N LEU A 251 -14.12 -2.01 -5.02
CA LEU A 251 -12.98 -1.16 -5.34
C LEU A 251 -12.64 -0.22 -4.18
N PHE A 252 -11.46 -0.39 -3.61
CA PHE A 252 -10.80 0.68 -2.86
C PHE A 252 -10.05 1.60 -3.84
N VAL A 253 -10.42 2.88 -3.86
CA VAL A 253 -9.71 3.88 -4.67
C VAL A 253 -8.50 4.38 -3.89
N LYS A 254 -7.30 4.08 -4.38
CA LYS A 254 -6.04 4.54 -3.79
C LYS A 254 -5.65 5.88 -4.38
N VAL A 255 -5.95 6.97 -3.71
CA VAL A 255 -5.49 8.31 -4.09
C VAL A 255 -4.44 8.76 -3.10
N ILE A 256 -3.27 9.15 -3.60
CA ILE A 256 -2.26 9.82 -2.79
C ILE A 256 -2.57 11.32 -2.80
N PRO A 257 -2.86 11.92 -1.64
CA PRO A 257 -3.13 13.35 -1.54
C PRO A 257 -1.94 14.18 -2.01
N SER A 258 -2.22 15.31 -2.64
CA SER A 258 -1.25 16.31 -3.08
C SER A 258 -1.79 17.72 -2.80
N SER A 259 -0.99 18.75 -3.04
CA SER A 259 -1.42 20.14 -2.84
C SER A 259 -2.37 20.67 -3.92
N SER A 260 -2.62 19.92 -5.01
CA SER A 260 -3.45 20.41 -6.12
C SER A 260 -4.20 19.30 -6.88
N GLY A 261 -5.23 19.71 -7.62
CA GLY A 261 -6.04 18.84 -8.48
C GLY A 261 -7.28 18.25 -7.81
N ILE A 262 -8.26 17.85 -8.62
CA ILE A 262 -9.44 17.09 -8.19
C ILE A 262 -9.39 15.75 -8.89
N THR A 263 -9.31 14.66 -8.13
CA THR A 263 -9.38 13.31 -8.69
C THR A 263 -10.81 13.02 -9.12
N LYS A 264 -11.01 12.48 -10.33
CA LYS A 264 -12.36 12.15 -10.83
C LYS A 264 -12.57 10.66 -11.00
N ILE A 265 -13.60 10.13 -10.36
CA ILE A 265 -14.15 8.81 -10.66
C ILE A 265 -15.44 9.03 -11.43
N GLY A 266 -15.48 8.60 -12.68
CA GLY A 266 -16.63 8.89 -13.52
C GLY A 266 -16.84 7.92 -14.66
N THR A 267 -17.45 8.39 -15.73
CA THR A 267 -17.88 7.53 -16.84
C THR A 267 -17.44 8.04 -18.20
N TYR A 268 -17.39 7.13 -19.18
CA TYR A 268 -17.22 7.46 -20.59
C TYR A 268 -18.10 6.57 -21.48
N GLY A 269 -18.23 6.95 -22.75
CA GLY A 269 -19.07 6.24 -23.72
C GLY A 269 -20.54 6.66 -23.64
N LYS A 270 -21.43 5.80 -24.17
CA LYS A 270 -22.88 6.03 -24.26
C LYS A 270 -23.64 4.88 -23.60
N GLY A 271 -24.92 5.09 -23.28
CA GLY A 271 -25.81 4.11 -22.67
C GLY A 271 -25.96 4.26 -21.16
N GLU A 272 -26.48 3.21 -20.53
CA GLU A 272 -26.78 3.17 -19.09
C GLU A 272 -25.55 3.46 -18.22
N ARG A 273 -25.78 3.95 -17.00
CA ARG A 273 -24.71 4.10 -16.02
C ARG A 273 -24.06 2.73 -15.73
N PRO A 274 -22.74 2.67 -15.50
CA PRO A 274 -22.08 1.41 -15.17
C PRO A 274 -22.57 0.90 -13.81
N ARG A 275 -22.83 -0.39 -13.71
CA ARG A 275 -23.24 -1.02 -12.45
C ARG A 275 -22.02 -1.58 -11.74
N PHE A 276 -21.85 -1.23 -10.47
CA PHE A 276 -20.94 -1.90 -9.56
C PHE A 276 -21.71 -2.94 -8.77
N ASP A 277 -21.18 -4.15 -8.69
CA ASP A 277 -21.83 -5.29 -8.08
C ASP A 277 -20.82 -6.03 -7.18
N ALA A 278 -20.86 -5.72 -5.88
CA ALA A 278 -19.99 -6.36 -4.88
C ALA A 278 -20.32 -7.84 -4.64
N GLU A 279 -21.35 -8.39 -5.30
CA GLU A 279 -21.78 -9.79 -5.18
C GLU A 279 -22.11 -10.23 -3.73
N GLY A 280 -22.37 -9.28 -2.83
CA GLY A 280 -22.58 -9.52 -1.41
C GLY A 280 -21.34 -9.97 -0.63
N LYS A 281 -20.14 -9.90 -1.23
CA LYS A 281 -18.88 -10.35 -0.63
C LYS A 281 -18.22 -9.33 0.30
N GLU A 282 -18.58 -8.05 0.13
CA GLU A 282 -18.02 -6.92 0.85
C GLU A 282 -19.15 -5.96 1.24
N SER A 283 -18.95 -5.15 2.28
CA SER A 283 -19.95 -4.16 2.74
C SER A 283 -20.05 -2.92 1.85
N PHE A 284 -19.23 -2.84 0.79
CA PHE A 284 -19.16 -1.70 -0.12
C PHE A 284 -18.89 -2.14 -1.57
N CYS A 285 -19.31 -1.33 -2.53
CA CYS A 285 -18.93 -1.46 -3.95
C CYS A 285 -17.74 -0.57 -4.31
N LEU A 286 -17.74 0.67 -3.81
CA LEU A 286 -16.70 1.66 -4.02
C LEU A 286 -16.37 2.30 -2.67
N MET A 287 -15.12 2.22 -2.24
CA MET A 287 -14.62 2.82 -1.01
C MET A 287 -13.59 3.89 -1.31
N ILE A 288 -13.83 5.07 -0.76
CA ILE A 288 -12.90 6.20 -0.75
C ILE A 288 -12.69 6.56 0.71
N PHE A 289 -11.50 6.26 1.22
CA PHE A 289 -11.19 6.41 2.63
C PHE A 289 -10.27 7.61 2.84
N ASN A 290 -10.69 8.54 3.70
CA ASN A 290 -9.94 9.73 4.10
C ASN A 290 -9.18 10.44 2.94
N THR A 291 -9.88 10.67 1.83
CA THR A 291 -9.31 11.21 0.59
C THR A 291 -9.97 12.55 0.28
N PRO A 292 -9.26 13.68 0.38
CA PRO A 292 -9.79 14.99 0.01
C PRO A 292 -9.78 15.19 -1.51
N PHE A 293 -10.54 16.19 -1.98
CA PHE A 293 -10.56 16.66 -3.38
C PHE A 293 -10.84 15.58 -4.42
N ILE A 294 -11.94 14.85 -4.23
CA ILE A 294 -12.40 13.81 -5.13
C ILE A 294 -13.83 14.10 -5.60
N GLU A 295 -14.07 13.91 -6.89
CA GLU A 295 -15.38 13.98 -7.52
C GLU A 295 -15.78 12.57 -7.98
N VAL A 296 -16.97 12.11 -7.57
CA VAL A 296 -17.58 10.88 -8.06
C VAL A 296 -18.84 11.26 -8.83
N GLY A 297 -18.96 10.83 -10.09
CA GLY A 297 -20.10 11.25 -10.91
C GLY A 297 -20.45 10.32 -12.06
N GLY A 298 -21.75 10.11 -12.24
CA GLY A 298 -22.30 9.36 -13.39
C GLY A 298 -22.22 7.84 -13.28
N LEU A 299 -21.75 7.32 -12.14
CA LEU A 299 -21.89 5.90 -11.75
C LEU A 299 -23.33 5.59 -11.37
#